data_AF-A0A1V2FWZ7-F1
#
_entry.id   AF-A0A1V2FWZ7-F1
#
_cell.length_a   1.000
_cell.length_b   1.000
_cell.length_c   1.000
_cell.angle_alpha   90.00
_cell.angle_beta   90.00
_cell.angle_gamma   90.00
#
_symmetry.space_group_name_H-M   'P 1'
#
loop_
_entity.id
_entity.type
_entity.pdbx_description
1 polymer ?
#
loop_
_entity_poly.entity_id
_entity_poly.type
_entity_poly.pdbx_seq_one_letter_code
_entity_poly.pdbx_strand_id
1 'polypeptide(L)' 'MQCEYSQLTGIEALLGQCDGKIINSDYQAFVLLRVALPAAKVAEFSAKLADFSRGSLQLLAIEE' A
#
# COMPACT_ATOMS: atom_id res chain seq x y z
N MET A 1 -3.08 -3.22 -4.55
CA MET A 1 -3.81 -2.99 -3.28
C MET A 1 -4.97 -2.05 -3.58
N GLN A 2 -6.13 -2.24 -2.96
CA GLN A 2 -7.28 -1.33 -3.06
C GLN A 2 -7.45 -0.56 -1.74
N CYS A 3 -7.65 0.75 -1.79
CA CYS A 3 -7.83 1.59 -0.60
C CYS A 3 -8.80 2.76 -0.83
N GLU A 4 -9.22 3.39 0.25
CA GLU A 4 -10.04 4.61 0.22
C GLU A 4 -9.19 5.86 -0.08
N TYR A 5 -9.81 6.90 -0.62
CA TYR A 5 -9.14 8.18 -0.88
C TYR A 5 -8.56 8.82 0.40
N SER A 6 -9.26 8.69 1.52
CA SER A 6 -8.81 9.19 2.83
C SER A 6 -7.57 8.49 3.37
N GLN A 7 -7.25 7.31 2.83
CA GLN A 7 -6.11 6.51 3.25
C GLN A 7 -4.84 6.80 2.42
N LEU A 8 -4.97 7.47 1.27
CA LEU A 8 -3.86 7.67 0.33
C LEU A 8 -2.62 8.31 0.96
N THR A 9 -2.78 9.46 1.59
CA THR A 9 -1.65 10.18 2.20
C THR A 9 -0.97 9.36 3.29
N GLY A 10 -1.75 8.58 4.04
CA GLY A 10 -1.21 7.66 5.06
C GLY A 10 -0.40 6.52 4.42
N ILE A 11 -0.93 5.91 3.36
CA ILE A 11 -0.26 4.84 2.62
C ILE A 11 1.03 5.35 1.97
N GLU A 12 1.01 6.54 1.35
CA GLU A 12 2.21 7.17 0.76
C GLU A 12 3.30 7.39 1.81
N ALA A 13 2.95 7.90 2.98
CA ALA A 13 3.89 8.10 4.08
C ALA A 13 4.47 6.78 4.62
N LEU A 14 3.64 5.75 4.76
CA LEU A 14 4.09 4.41 5.17
C LEU A 14 5.02 3.77 4.13
N LEU A 15 4.69 3.96 2.86
CA LEU A 15 5.45 3.41 1.74
C LEU A 15 6.82 4.08 1.65
N GLY A 16 6.90 5.41 1.85
CA GLY A 16 8.16 6.15 1.92
C GLY A 16 9.08 5.70 3.06
N GLN A 17 8.52 5.31 4.21
CA GLN A 17 9.31 4.75 5.32
C GLN A 17 9.90 3.37 5.02
N CYS A 18 9.39 2.68 4.00
CA CYS A 18 9.80 1.34 3.60
C CYS A 18 10.60 1.35 2.28
N ASP A 19 11.13 2.51 1.88
CA ASP A 19 11.82 2.72 0.59
C ASP A 19 10.97 2.31 -0.62
N GLY A 20 9.64 2.37 -0.47
CA GLY A 20 8.69 2.05 -1.52
C GLY A 20 8.23 3.28 -2.29
N LYS A 21 7.61 3.04 -3.44
CA LYS A 21 7.02 4.07 -4.30
C LYS A 21 5.73 3.59 -4.96
N ILE A 22 4.81 4.52 -5.21
CA ILE A 22 3.64 4.25 -6.03
C ILE A 22 4.08 4.21 -7.50
N ILE A 23 3.74 3.13 -8.19
CA ILE A 23 4.00 2.93 -9.62
C ILE A 23 2.81 3.40 -10.45
N ASN A 24 1.60 3.14 -9.97
CA ASN A 24 0.38 3.57 -10.62
C ASN A 24 -0.75 3.74 -9.60
N SER A 25 -1.61 4.72 -9.85
CA SER A 25 -2.86 4.93 -9.12
C SER A 25 -4.01 4.94 -10.12
N ASP A 26 -4.95 4.03 -9.94
CA ASP A 26 -6.20 4.02 -10.69
C ASP A 26 -7.35 4.43 -9.76
N TYR A 27 -8.02 5.52 -10.13
CA TYR A 27 -8.99 6.24 -9.30
C TYR A 27 -10.41 5.87 -9.75
N GLN A 28 -11.09 5.05 -8.95
CA GLN A 28 -12.46 4.58 -9.21
C GLN A 28 -13.33 4.82 -7.97
N ALA A 29 -14.32 3.95 -7.70
CA ALA A 29 -15.04 3.96 -6.42
C ALA A 29 -14.10 3.73 -5.23
N PHE A 30 -13.05 2.94 -5.45
CA PHE A 30 -11.88 2.82 -4.57
C PHE A 30 -10.63 3.08 -5.40
N VAL A 31 -9.53 3.41 -4.74
CA VAL A 31 -8.25 3.63 -5.41
C VAL A 31 -7.47 2.32 -5.48
N LEU A 32 -7.15 1.88 -6.69
CA LEU A 32 -6.29 0.73 -6.90
C LEU A 32 -4.85 1.22 -7.07
N LEU A 33 -4.03 0.91 -6.07
CA LEU A 33 -2.60 1.25 -6.05
C LEU A 33 -1.75 0.07 -6.48
N ARG A 34 -0.87 0.33 -7.45
CA ARG A 34 0.31 -0.48 -7.75
C ARG A 34 1.51 0.14 -7.05
N VAL A 35 2.14 -0.61 -6.16
CA VAL A 35 3.31 -0.15 -5.40
C VAL A 35 4.52 -1.01 -5.71
N ALA A 36 5.71 -0.42 -5.64
CA ALA A 36 6.98 -1.13 -5.63
C ALA A 36 7.67 -0.88 -4.31
N LEU A 37 8.23 -1.93 -3.72
CA LEU A 37 8.99 -1.87 -2.47
C LEU A 37 10.06 -2.97 -2.46
N PRO A 38 11.17 -2.79 -1.74
CA PRO A 38 12.17 -3.84 -1.56
C PRO A 38 11.55 -5.10 -0.93
N ALA A 39 11.89 -6.29 -1.43
CA ALA A 39 11.34 -7.55 -0.93
C ALA A 39 11.58 -7.74 0.58
N ALA A 40 12.73 -7.29 1.09
CA ALA A 40 13.07 -7.33 2.51
C ALA A 40 12.15 -6.48 3.40
N LYS A 41 11.46 -5.48 2.83
CA LYS A 41 10.57 -4.55 3.54
C LYS A 41 9.09 -4.91 3.40
N VAL A 42 8.75 -5.94 2.63
CA VAL A 42 7.36 -6.37 2.40
C VAL A 42 6.66 -6.75 3.70
N ALA A 43 7.32 -7.52 4.57
CA ALA A 43 6.76 -7.93 5.85
C ALA A 43 6.53 -6.74 6.79
N GLU A 44 7.51 -5.82 6.87
CA GLU A 44 7.41 -4.60 7.67
C GLU A 44 6.27 -3.70 7.18
N PHE A 45 6.20 -3.46 5.87
CA PHE A 45 5.14 -2.64 5.28
C PHE A 45 3.76 -3.26 5.48
N SER A 46 3.63 -4.58 5.32
CA SER A 46 2.35 -5.29 5.52
C SER A 46 1.86 -5.20 6.97
N ALA A 47 2.76 -5.32 7.94
CA ALA A 47 2.43 -5.14 9.35
C ALA A 47 1.95 -3.71 9.64
N LYS A 48 2.71 -2.69 9.20
CA LYS A 48 2.34 -1.28 9.37
C LYS A 48 1.00 -0.94 8.70
N LEU A 49 0.75 -1.51 7.52
CA LEU A 49 -0.50 -1.32 6.79
C LEU A 49 -1.69 -1.95 7.53
N ALA A 50 -1.50 -3.15 8.08
CA ALA A 50 -2.52 -3.80 8.90
C ALA A 50 -2.83 -2.97 10.15
N ASP A 51 -1.82 -2.46 10.85
CA ASP A 51 -2.02 -1.59 12.03
C ASP A 51 -2.76 -0.29 11.66
N PHE A 52 -2.34 0.37 10.58
CA PHE A 52 -2.95 1.60 10.07
C PHE A 52 -4.43 1.43 9.71
N SER A 53 -4.76 0.30 9.07
CA SER A 53 -6.11 0.00 8.58
C SER A 53 -6.97 -0.83 9.53
N ARG A 54 -6.43 -1.18 10.71
CA ARG A 54 -7.01 -2.16 11.65
C ARG A 54 -7.33 -3.50 10.97
N GLY A 55 -6.47 -3.92 10.05
CA GLY A 55 -6.55 -5.17 9.29
C GLY A 55 -7.38 -5.11 8.00
N SER A 56 -8.01 -3.96 7.71
CA SER A 56 -8.93 -3.82 6.57
C SER A 56 -8.21 -3.72 5.22
N LEU A 57 -6.95 -3.27 5.21
CA LEU A 57 -6.11 -3.22 4.01
C LEU A 57 -5.14 -4.40 3.97
N GLN A 58 -5.00 -4.98 2.79
CA GLN A 58 -4.09 -6.09 2.53
C GLN A 58 -3.24 -5.80 1.29
N LEU A 59 -1.94 -6.10 1.38
CA LEU A 59 -1.05 -6.05 0.23
C LEU A 59 -1.20 -7.37 -0.55
N LEU A 60 -1.47 -7.26 -1.85
CA LEU A 60 -1.53 -8.40 -2.76
C LEU A 60 -0.30 -8.36 -3.66
N ALA A 61 0.36 -9.51 -3.81
CA ALA A 61 1.37 -9.70 -4.85
C ALA A 61 0.70 -9.58 -6.22
N ILE A 62 1.43 -9.07 -7.19
CA ILE A 62 0.97 -9.03 -8.58
C ILE A 62 1.49 -10.31 -9.21
N GLU A 63 0.60 -11.26 -9.43
CA GLU A 63 0.88 -12.40 -10.30
C GLU A 63 0.73 -11.91 -11.75
N GLU A 64 1.71 -12.25 -12.59
CA GLU A 64 1.75 -11.88 -14.01
C GLU A 64 0.83 -12.78 -14.84
#